data_AF-A0A7C6YPV8-F1
#
_entry.id   AF-A0A7C6YPV8-F1
#
_cell.length_a   1.000
_cell.length_b   1.000
_cell.length_c   1.000
_cell.angle_alpha   90.00
_cell.angle_beta   90.00
_cell.angle_gamma   90.00
#
_symmetry.space_group_name_H-M   'P 1'
#
loop_
_entity.id
_entity.type
_entity.pdbx_description
1 polymer ?
#
loop_
_entity_poly.entity_id
_entity_poly.type
_entity_poly.pdbx_seq_one_letter_code
_entity_poly.pdbx_strand_id
1 'polypeptide(L)' 'MIPHTAQNTTIGKKRPGDIVNIETDIIGKYVEKYLTIQDEGKKGISRDFLQKYGYA' A
#
# COMPACT_ATOMS: atom_id res chain seq x y z
N MET A 1 18.19 -13.17 -12.91
CA MET A 1 17.04 -14.09 -13.00
C MET A 1 17.54 -15.50 -12.74
N ILE A 2 16.86 -16.30 -11.90
CA ILE A 2 17.28 -17.68 -11.66
C ILE A 2 16.86 -18.63 -12.81
N PRO A 3 17.59 -19.73 -13.07
CA PRO A 3 17.31 -20.62 -14.20
C PRO A 3 15.90 -21.21 -14.19
N HIS A 4 15.41 -21.65 -13.03
CA HIS A 4 14.09 -22.25 -12.91
C HIS A 4 12.97 -21.28 -13.36
N THR A 5 13.01 -20.02 -12.93
CA THR A 5 12.02 -19.03 -13.36
C THR A 5 12.15 -18.74 -14.86
N ALA A 6 13.36 -18.73 -15.42
CA ALA A 6 13.58 -18.45 -16.85
C ALA A 6 13.01 -19.54 -17.75
N GLN A 7 13.09 -20.79 -17.29
CA GLN A 7 12.56 -21.96 -17.98
C GLN A 7 11.04 -22.07 -17.85
N ASN A 8 10.48 -21.69 -16.70
CA ASN A 8 9.06 -21.88 -16.38
C ASN A 8 8.18 -20.64 -16.60
N THR A 9 8.72 -19.53 -17.11
CA THR A 9 7.94 -18.30 -17.36
C THR A 9 8.30 -17.68 -18.71
N THR A 10 7.47 -16.76 -19.19
CA THR A 10 7.68 -16.09 -20.48
C THR A 10 8.78 -15.03 -20.43
N ILE A 11 9.15 -14.55 -19.24
CA ILE A 11 10.11 -13.45 -19.08
C ILE A 11 11.52 -13.84 -19.58
N GLY A 12 11.89 -15.13 -19.54
CA GLY A 12 13.17 -15.61 -20.09
C GLY A 12 13.28 -15.49 -21.61
N LYS A 13 12.16 -15.26 -22.31
CA LYS A 13 12.10 -15.09 -23.77
C LYS A 13 11.96 -13.63 -24.20
N LYS A 14 11.81 -12.71 -23.25
CA LYS A 14 11.64 -11.28 -23.51
C LYS A 14 12.97 -10.62 -23.88
N ARG A 15 12.91 -9.61 -24.74
CA ARG A 15 14.05 -8.83 -25.22
C ARG A 15 13.92 -7.37 -24.76
N PRO A 16 15.03 -6.61 -24.73
CA PRO A 16 14.98 -5.17 -24.52
C PRO A 16 13.98 -4.51 -25.47
N GLY A 17 13.08 -3.68 -24.93
CA GLY A 17 12.00 -3.03 -25.67
C GLY A 17 10.66 -3.77 -25.64
N ASP A 18 10.61 -5.03 -25.20
CA ASP A 18 9.34 -5.73 -25.05
C ASP A 18 8.54 -5.19 -23.87
N ILE A 19 7.23 -4.99 -24.07
CA ILE A 19 6.31 -4.59 -23.01
C ILE A 19 6.02 -5.78 -22.09
N VAL A 20 5.90 -5.49 -20.80
CA VAL A 20 5.50 -6.42 -19.74
C VAL A 20 4.51 -5.74 -18.81
N ASN A 21 3.68 -6.54 -18.15
CA ASN A 21 2.81 -6.05 -17.09
C ASN A 21 3.65 -5.83 -15.83
N ILE A 22 3.42 -4.71 -15.16
CA ILE A 22 4.02 -4.41 -13.86
C ILE A 22 2.90 -4.41 -12.83
N GLU A 23 3.04 -5.25 -11.82
CA GLU A 23 2.14 -5.33 -10.69
C GLU A 23 2.91 -4.98 -9.42
N THR A 24 2.34 -4.12 -8.59
CA THR A 24 2.90 -3.74 -7.29
C THR A 24 2.35 -4.64 -6.19
N ASP A 25 3.13 -4.84 -5.12
CA ASP A 25 2.66 -5.59 -3.95
C ASP A 25 1.44 -4.92 -3.30
N ILE A 26 0.39 -5.70 -3.07
CA ILE A 26 -0.85 -5.24 -2.45
C ILE A 26 -0.66 -4.77 -1.01
N ILE A 27 0.31 -5.34 -0.27
CA ILE A 27 0.63 -4.94 1.09
C ILE A 27 1.10 -3.48 1.11
N GLY A 28 1.91 -3.07 0.13
CA GLY A 28 2.37 -1.69 0.02
C GLY A 28 1.21 -0.70 -0.08
N LYS A 29 0.20 -1.02 -0.88
CA LYS A 29 -1.05 -0.23 -1.00
C LYS A 29 -1.79 -0.12 0.33
N TYR A 30 -1.86 -1.21 1.09
CA TYR A 30 -2.50 -1.18 2.40
C TYR A 30 -1.68 -0.38 3.42
N VAL A 31 -0.36 -0.54 3.45
CA VAL A 31 0.53 0.21 4.33
C VAL A 31 0.40 1.71 4.07
N GLU A 32 0.44 2.14 2.81
CA GLU A 32 0.22 3.54 2.42
C GLU A 32 -1.13 4.04 2.96
N LYS A 33 -2.22 3.33 2.66
CA LYS A 33 -3.55 3.67 3.18
C LYS A 33 -3.57 3.78 4.71
N TYR A 34 -2.94 2.86 5.44
CA TYR A 34 -2.89 2.91 6.91
C TYR A 34 -2.12 4.14 7.43
N LEU A 35 -1.01 4.50 6.79
CA LEU A 35 -0.21 5.66 7.18
C LEU A 35 -0.94 6.98 6.85
N THR A 36 -1.56 7.08 5.68
CA THR A 36 -2.32 8.28 5.29
C THR A 36 -3.55 8.51 6.19
N ILE A 37 -4.25 7.45 6.61
CA ILE A 37 -5.38 7.56 7.54
C ILE A 37 -4.93 8.06 8.94
N GLN A 38 -3.70 7.76 9.37
CA GLN A 38 -3.20 8.23 10.66
C GLN A 38 -2.96 9.75 10.71
N ASP A 39 -2.67 10.39 9.57
CA ASP A 39 -2.45 11.83 9.50
C ASP A 39 -3.76 12.64 9.53
N GLU A 40 -4.86 12.10 8.98
CA GLU A 40 -6.17 12.77 9.02
C GLU A 40 -6.90 12.61 10.36
N GLY A 41 -6.49 11.63 11.18
CA GLY A 41 -7.16 11.23 12.42
C GLY A 41 -6.58 11.76 13.72
N LYS A 42 -5.40 12.41 13.72
CA LYS A 42 -4.85 13.05 14.93
C LYS A 42 -5.48 14.43 15.21
N LYS A 43 -6.81 14.55 15.09
CA LYS A 43 -7.52 15.52 15.94
C LYS A 43 -7.65 14.85 17.30
N GLY A 44 -6.73 15.17 18.21
CA GLY A 44 -6.87 14.79 19.61
C GLY A 44 -8.28 15.12 20.11
N ILE A 45 -8.75 14.38 21.12
CA ILE A 45 -10.07 14.57 21.70
C ILE A 45 -10.25 16.07 22.04
N SER A 46 -11.21 16.73 21.37
CA SER A 46 -11.50 18.14 21.63
C SER A 46 -12.32 18.28 22.92
N ARG A 47 -12.16 19.42 23.62
CA ARG A 47 -12.98 19.72 24.80
C ARG A 47 -14.48 19.73 24.49
N ASP A 48 -14.86 20.24 23.32
CA ASP A 48 -16.25 20.27 22.87
C ASP A 48 -16.83 18.86 22.67
N PHE A 49 -16.01 17.92 22.18
CA PHE A 49 -16.41 16.52 22.06
C PHE A 49 -16.66 15.89 23.43
N LEU A 50 -15.79 16.12 24.41
CA LEU A 50 -15.96 15.60 25.77
C LEU A 50 -17.24 16.14 26.42
N GLN A 51 -17.46 17.45 26.34
CA GLN A 51 -18.66 18.09 26.90
C GLN A 51 -19.96 17.57 26.27
N LYS A 52 -19.99 17.34 24.95
CA LYS A 52 -21.17 16.81 24.25
C LYS A 52 -21.61 15.44 24.79
N TYR A 53 -20.68 14.61 25.24
CA TYR A 53 -20.97 13.27 25.77
C TYR A 53 -20.99 13.22 27.30
N GLY A 54 -21.00 14.37 27.97
CA GLY A 54 -21.14 14.45 29.43
C GLY A 54 -19.85 14.13 30.19
N TYR A 55 -18.70 14.16 29.52
CA TYR A 55 -17.40 14.09 30.17
C TYR A 55 -16.94 15.53 30.48
N ALA A 56 -17.15 15.96 31.73
CA ALA A 56 -16.56 17.14 32.37
C ALA A 56 -16.73 17.03 33.88
#